data_AF-A0A5J6MT73-F1
#
_entry.id   AF-A0A5J6MT73-F1
#
_cell.length_a   1.000
_cell.length_b   1.000
_cell.length_c   1.000
_cell.angle_alpha   90.00
_cell.angle_beta   90.00
_cell.angle_gamma   90.00
#
_symmetry.space_group_name_H-M   'P 1'
#
loop_
_entity.id
_entity.type
_entity.pdbx_description
1 polymer ?
#
loop_
_entity_poly.entity_id
_entity_poly.type
_entity_poly.pdbx_seq_one_letter_code
_entity_poly.pdbx_strand_id
1 'polypeptide(L)'
;MSPASWAKARMAGLLLSASLLAPLALSACDRYGDDIALVKKSPVLGDTTGEKLCTDTAGARGKFEWSAGKSETYKDNDQIVEVTCKVTKPGSSGAQHVIEFAFIHNRQTEKVALDRLLIDGKEQSLLSGAMNLMLLQLD
;
A
#
# COMPACT_ATOMS: atom_id res chain seq x y z
N MET A 1 36.21 56.25 54.68
CA MET A 1 34.77 55.92 54.63
C MET A 1 34.40 55.65 53.17
N SER A 2 34.14 54.40 52.81
CA SER A 2 33.41 54.00 51.58
C SER A 2 31.88 54.14 51.82
N PRO A 3 30.92 53.73 50.95
CA PRO A 3 30.99 53.13 49.59
C PRO A 3 29.85 53.56 48.61
N ALA A 4 29.81 52.85 47.45
CA ALA A 4 28.61 52.44 46.68
C ALA A 4 28.01 53.48 45.70
N SER A 5 27.43 53.15 44.55
CA SER A 5 26.88 51.89 43.99
C SER A 5 26.69 52.12 42.46
N TRP A 6 27.08 51.18 41.59
CA TRP A 6 26.25 50.16 40.92
C TRP A 6 25.55 50.58 39.63
N ALA A 7 25.97 49.91 38.56
CA ALA A 7 25.43 49.90 37.21
C ALA A 7 24.05 49.24 37.14
N LYS A 8 23.12 49.85 36.37
CA LYS A 8 22.04 49.17 35.63
C LYS A 8 21.63 50.04 34.42
N ALA A 9 22.12 49.72 33.23
CA ALA A 9 21.51 50.19 31.99
C ALA A 9 20.62 49.08 31.43
N ARG A 10 19.36 49.44 31.19
CA ARG A 10 18.26 48.57 30.78
C ARG A 10 18.30 48.31 29.26
N MET A 11 17.80 47.12 28.93
CA MET A 11 17.47 46.51 27.64
C MET A 11 16.96 47.47 26.56
N ALA A 12 17.36 47.24 25.30
CA ALA A 12 16.45 47.17 24.15
C ALA A 12 17.20 46.72 22.89
N GLY A 13 16.68 45.70 22.20
CA GLY A 13 16.97 45.49 20.79
C GLY A 13 17.79 44.24 20.47
N LEU A 14 17.12 43.10 20.30
CA LEU A 14 17.35 42.20 19.16
C LEU A 14 16.18 41.21 19.12
N LEU A 15 15.10 41.58 18.43
CA LEU A 15 14.02 40.64 18.11
C LEU A 15 14.41 39.89 16.84
N LEU A 16 14.55 38.58 17.05
CA LEU A 16 14.62 37.45 16.14
C LEU A 16 14.24 37.74 14.67
N SER A 17 15.17 37.45 13.76
CA SER A 17 14.93 37.32 12.32
C SER A 17 15.88 36.29 11.74
N ALA A 18 15.39 35.07 11.46
CA ALA A 18 15.79 34.18 10.35
C ALA A 18 15.21 32.77 10.56
N SER A 19 13.89 32.66 10.39
CA SER A 19 13.22 31.40 10.08
C SER A 19 13.49 31.07 8.61
N LEU A 20 14.20 29.97 8.33
CA LEU A 20 14.14 29.22 7.06
C LEU A 20 14.88 27.87 7.21
N LEU A 21 14.43 27.07 8.17
CA LEU A 21 14.56 25.62 8.09
C LEU A 21 13.49 25.14 7.12
N ALA A 22 13.83 25.08 5.82
CA ALA A 22 13.03 24.36 4.85
C ALA A 22 13.10 22.86 5.22
N PRO A 23 11.98 22.19 5.55
CA PRO A 23 11.99 20.75 5.66
C PRO A 23 12.25 20.20 4.26
N LEU A 24 13.39 19.53 4.07
CA LEU A 24 13.62 18.68 2.92
C LEU A 24 12.43 17.71 2.82
N ALA A 25 11.69 17.86 1.73
CA ALA A 25 10.46 17.16 1.45
C ALA A 25 10.64 15.65 1.65
N LEU A 26 9.66 15.04 2.32
CA LEU A 26 9.43 13.61 2.33
C LEU A 26 9.34 13.10 0.89
N SER A 27 10.39 12.47 0.37
CA SER A 27 10.31 11.74 -0.90
C SER A 27 10.85 10.31 -0.77
N ALA A 28 10.61 9.67 0.37
CA ALA A 28 11.07 8.31 0.67
C ALA A 28 10.02 7.42 1.37
N CYS A 29 8.73 7.73 1.22
CA CYS A 29 7.66 7.03 1.95
C CYS A 29 6.54 6.50 1.06
N ASP A 30 6.84 5.84 -0.06
CA ASP A 30 6.00 4.71 -0.51
C ASP A 30 6.66 3.95 -1.68
N ARG A 31 7.42 2.88 -1.39
CA ARG A 31 8.07 2.10 -2.47
C ARG A 31 7.05 1.39 -3.39
N TYR A 32 5.82 1.21 -2.90
CA TYR A 32 4.78 0.43 -3.58
C TYR A 32 3.42 1.12 -3.68
N GLY A 33 3.32 2.40 -3.28
CA GLY A 33 2.06 3.15 -3.33
C GLY A 33 1.47 3.21 -4.75
N ASP A 34 2.32 3.40 -5.76
CA ASP A 34 1.91 3.43 -7.17
C ASP A 34 1.42 2.07 -7.66
N ASP A 35 2.04 0.96 -7.23
CA ASP A 35 1.58 -0.39 -7.57
C ASP A 35 0.20 -0.67 -6.98
N ILE A 36 -0.01 -0.30 -5.71
CA ILE A 36 -1.32 -0.44 -5.05
C ILE A 36 -2.36 0.40 -5.80
N ALA A 37 -2.04 1.66 -6.11
CA ALA A 37 -2.95 2.55 -6.83
C ALA A 37 -3.31 2.01 -8.22
N LEU A 38 -2.35 1.41 -8.93
CA LEU A 38 -2.60 0.77 -10.21
C LEU A 38 -3.50 -0.47 -10.07
N VAL A 39 -3.18 -1.38 -9.15
CA VAL A 39 -3.99 -2.60 -8.95
C VAL A 39 -5.43 -2.26 -8.58
N LYS A 40 -5.64 -1.22 -7.76
CA LYS A 40 -6.98 -0.74 -7.40
C LYS A 40 -7.84 -0.35 -8.60
N LYS A 41 -7.25 0.28 -9.62
CA LYS A 41 -7.96 0.77 -10.82
C LYS A 41 -7.99 -0.24 -11.98
N SER A 42 -7.08 -1.22 -11.99
CA SER A 42 -6.99 -2.18 -13.09
C SER A 42 -8.10 -3.23 -13.05
N PRO A 43 -8.65 -3.62 -14.22
CA PRO A 43 -9.53 -4.78 -14.33
C PRO A 43 -8.76 -6.07 -14.03
N VAL A 44 -9.29 -6.89 -13.14
CA VAL A 44 -8.66 -8.14 -12.66
C VAL A 44 -9.54 -9.37 -12.85
N LEU A 45 -10.87 -9.17 -12.93
CA LEU A 45 -11.85 -10.20 -13.29
C LEU A 45 -12.91 -9.58 -14.22
N GLY A 46 -12.74 -9.77 -15.53
CA GLY A 46 -13.54 -9.05 -16.53
C GLY A 46 -13.42 -7.54 -16.31
N ASP A 47 -14.54 -6.83 -16.22
CA ASP A 47 -14.56 -5.39 -15.95
C ASP A 47 -14.46 -5.03 -14.45
N THR A 48 -14.31 -6.03 -13.56
CA THR A 48 -14.20 -5.80 -12.12
C THR A 48 -12.79 -5.37 -11.76
N THR A 49 -12.65 -4.20 -11.15
CA THR A 49 -11.35 -3.70 -10.68
C THR A 49 -10.93 -4.33 -9.35
N GLY A 50 -9.64 -4.25 -9.01
CA GLY A 50 -9.13 -4.73 -7.72
C GLY A 50 -9.83 -4.09 -6.52
N GLU A 51 -10.04 -2.77 -6.53
CA GLU A 51 -10.75 -2.07 -5.45
C GLU A 51 -12.21 -2.53 -5.32
N LYS A 52 -12.90 -2.70 -6.45
CA LYS A 52 -14.29 -3.15 -6.46
C LYS A 52 -14.40 -4.58 -5.93
N LEU A 53 -13.53 -5.49 -6.37
CA LEU A 53 -13.48 -6.87 -5.89
C LEU A 53 -13.32 -6.93 -4.36
N CYS A 54 -12.39 -6.16 -3.81
CA CYS A 54 -12.15 -6.09 -2.36
C CYS A 54 -13.32 -5.49 -1.58
N THR A 55 -13.89 -4.40 -2.10
CA THR A 55 -15.03 -3.71 -1.49
C THR A 55 -16.26 -4.61 -1.45
N ASP A 56 -16.59 -5.24 -2.58
CA ASP A 56 -17.73 -6.16 -2.68
C ASP A 56 -17.52 -7.39 -1.80
N THR A 57 -16.29 -7.93 -1.74
CA THR A 57 -15.98 -9.08 -0.89
C THR A 57 -16.10 -8.74 0.59
N ALA A 58 -15.67 -7.56 1.02
CA ALA A 58 -15.82 -7.09 2.40
C ALA A 58 -17.30 -6.94 2.78
N GLY A 59 -18.09 -6.34 1.88
CA GLY A 59 -19.49 -6.01 2.12
C GLY A 59 -19.68 -5.06 3.30
N ALA A 60 -20.91 -4.94 3.79
CA ALA A 60 -21.26 -3.94 4.82
C ALA A 60 -20.61 -4.15 6.20
N ARG A 61 -20.15 -5.37 6.51
CA ARG A 61 -19.65 -5.76 7.83
C ARG A 61 -18.16 -6.13 7.83
N GLY A 62 -17.53 -6.09 6.67
CA GLY A 62 -16.12 -6.37 6.52
C GLY A 62 -15.28 -5.10 6.49
N LYS A 63 -13.98 -5.30 6.59
CA LYS A 63 -12.96 -4.30 6.26
C LYS A 63 -11.94 -4.92 5.34
N PHE A 64 -11.19 -4.10 4.62
CA PHE A 64 -10.05 -4.57 3.84
C PHE A 64 -8.87 -3.62 3.95
N GLU A 65 -7.69 -4.18 3.82
CA GLU A 65 -6.41 -3.48 3.92
C GLU A 65 -5.54 -3.90 2.72
N TRP A 66 -4.74 -2.96 2.22
CA TRP A 66 -3.84 -3.17 1.10
C TRP A 66 -2.40 -3.21 1.58
N SER A 67 -1.61 -4.13 1.03
CA SER A 67 -0.17 -4.18 1.21
C SER A 67 0.49 -4.56 -0.12
N ALA A 68 1.79 -4.32 -0.22
CA ALA A 68 2.55 -4.69 -1.40
C ALA A 68 4.00 -5.01 -1.04
N GLY A 69 4.61 -5.86 -1.85
CA GLY A 69 5.97 -6.35 -1.64
C GLY A 69 6.51 -7.09 -2.84
N LYS A 70 7.69 -7.68 -2.67
CA LYS A 70 8.23 -8.62 -3.66
C LYS A 70 7.31 -9.84 -3.75
N SER A 71 7.11 -10.36 -4.96
CA SER A 71 6.39 -11.61 -5.12
C SER A 71 7.17 -12.78 -4.51
N GLU A 72 6.47 -13.62 -3.75
CA GLU A 72 7.05 -14.87 -3.23
C GLU A 72 7.19 -15.93 -4.34
N THR A 73 6.40 -15.83 -5.41
CA THR A 73 6.45 -16.74 -6.57
C THR A 73 7.54 -16.31 -7.56
N TYR A 74 7.70 -15.01 -7.78
CA TYR A 74 8.62 -14.44 -8.76
C TYR A 74 9.79 -13.68 -8.12
N LYS A 75 10.40 -14.26 -7.08
CA LYS A 75 11.44 -13.63 -6.24
C LYS A 75 12.63 -13.07 -7.01
N ASP A 76 12.96 -13.68 -8.14
CA ASP A 76 14.12 -13.35 -8.96
C ASP A 76 13.86 -12.18 -9.93
N ASN A 77 12.61 -11.69 -10.03
CA ASN A 77 12.26 -10.56 -10.87
C ASN A 77 11.79 -9.37 -10.02
N ASP A 78 12.63 -8.35 -9.92
CA ASP A 78 12.35 -7.14 -9.14
C ASP A 78 11.29 -6.21 -9.76
N GLN A 79 10.93 -6.46 -11.03
CA GLN A 79 9.86 -5.76 -11.74
C GLN A 79 8.48 -6.36 -11.47
N ILE A 80 8.42 -7.50 -10.79
CA ILE A 80 7.18 -8.16 -10.41
C ILE A 80 6.89 -7.86 -8.93
N VAL A 81 5.85 -7.05 -8.71
CA VAL A 81 5.36 -6.69 -7.39
C VAL A 81 4.11 -7.50 -7.09
N GLU A 82 4.06 -8.10 -5.90
CA GLU A 82 2.83 -8.67 -5.37
C GLU A 82 2.11 -7.61 -4.54
N VAL A 83 0.86 -7.36 -4.88
CA VAL A 83 -0.04 -6.46 -4.17
C VAL A 83 -1.13 -7.31 -3.57
N THR A 84 -1.31 -7.24 -2.26
CA THR A 84 -2.28 -8.06 -1.53
C THR A 84 -3.40 -7.20 -0.98
N CYS A 85 -4.62 -7.62 -1.26
CA CYS A 85 -5.80 -7.10 -0.58
C CYS A 85 -6.30 -8.12 0.43
N LYS A 86 -6.20 -7.77 1.71
CA LYS A 86 -6.65 -8.60 2.83
C LYS A 86 -8.01 -8.13 3.31
N VAL A 87 -9.04 -8.90 3.03
CA VAL A 87 -10.39 -8.69 3.51
C VAL A 87 -10.60 -9.48 4.80
N THR A 88 -11.17 -8.84 5.81
CA THR A 88 -11.57 -9.47 7.07
C THR A 88 -13.05 -9.22 7.31
N LYS A 89 -13.86 -10.27 7.46
CA LYS A 89 -15.31 -10.14 7.67
C LYS A 89 -15.89 -11.26 8.55
N PRO A 90 -17.02 -11.03 9.24
CA PRO A 90 -17.73 -12.11 9.93
C PRO A 90 -18.44 -13.03 8.92
N GLY A 91 -18.39 -14.33 9.20
CA GLY A 91 -19.18 -15.37 8.52
C GLY A 91 -20.59 -15.50 9.09
N SER A 92 -21.38 -16.40 8.51
CA SER A 92 -22.76 -16.65 8.93
C SER A 92 -22.89 -17.16 10.36
N SER A 93 -21.88 -17.86 10.87
CA SER A 93 -21.79 -18.33 12.26
C SER A 93 -21.29 -17.26 13.24
N GLY A 94 -20.92 -16.06 12.76
CA GLY A 94 -20.28 -15.02 13.54
C GLY A 94 -18.76 -15.17 13.69
N ALA A 95 -18.18 -16.29 13.25
CA ALA A 95 -16.73 -16.46 13.19
C ALA A 95 -16.08 -15.48 12.20
N GLN A 96 -14.88 -15.00 12.49
CA GLN A 96 -14.15 -14.10 11.58
C GLN A 96 -13.44 -14.91 10.49
N HIS A 97 -13.59 -14.49 9.24
CA HIS A 97 -12.89 -15.04 8.09
C HIS A 97 -11.94 -14.01 7.49
N VAL A 98 -10.82 -14.52 6.98
CA VAL A 98 -9.81 -13.75 6.25
C VAL A 98 -9.78 -14.24 4.81
N ILE A 99 -9.90 -13.29 3.88
CA ILE A 99 -9.82 -13.55 2.45
C ILE A 99 -8.71 -12.68 1.89
N GLU A 100 -7.72 -13.27 1.26
CA GLU A 100 -6.56 -12.57 0.69
C GLU A 100 -6.54 -12.75 -0.81
N PHE A 101 -6.63 -11.65 -1.55
CA PHE A 101 -6.41 -11.61 -2.98
C PHE A 101 -4.97 -11.16 -3.22
N ALA A 102 -4.15 -12.02 -3.82
CA ALA A 102 -2.80 -11.68 -4.25
C ALA A 102 -2.84 -11.30 -5.73
N PHE A 103 -2.50 -10.07 -6.03
CA PHE A 103 -2.36 -9.54 -7.38
C PHE A 103 -0.89 -9.44 -7.74
N ILE A 104 -0.59 -9.62 -9.02
CA ILE A 104 0.75 -9.41 -9.56
C ILE A 104 0.71 -8.21 -10.49
N HIS A 105 1.57 -7.24 -10.24
CA HIS A 105 1.85 -6.11 -11.12
C HIS A 105 3.24 -6.28 -11.75
N ASN A 106 3.30 -6.37 -13.07
CA ASN A 106 4.55 -6.32 -13.83
C ASN A 106 4.83 -4.87 -14.26
N ARG A 107 5.80 -4.23 -13.61
CA ARG A 107 6.17 -2.83 -13.83
C ARG A 107 6.72 -2.53 -15.23
N GLN A 108 7.25 -3.53 -15.94
CA GLN A 108 7.76 -3.34 -17.31
C GLN A 108 6.63 -3.23 -18.34
N THR A 109 5.50 -3.90 -18.08
CA THR A 109 4.38 -3.98 -19.03
C THR A 109 3.11 -3.30 -18.53
N GLU A 110 3.13 -2.80 -17.29
CA GLU A 110 1.98 -2.22 -16.56
C GLU A 110 0.79 -3.18 -16.43
N LYS A 111 1.00 -4.49 -16.67
CA LYS A 111 -0.05 -5.50 -16.58
C LYS A 111 -0.31 -5.89 -15.13
N VAL A 112 -1.58 -6.04 -14.81
CA VAL A 112 -2.07 -6.50 -13.51
C VAL A 112 -2.86 -7.80 -13.69
N ALA A 113 -2.64 -8.74 -12.79
CA ALA A 113 -3.25 -10.06 -12.77
C ALA A 113 -3.71 -10.40 -11.35
N LEU A 114 -4.88 -11.03 -11.18
CA LEU A 114 -5.15 -11.77 -9.94
C LEU A 114 -4.41 -13.11 -10.02
N ASP A 115 -3.48 -13.34 -9.11
CA ASP A 115 -2.63 -14.54 -9.11
C ASP A 115 -3.16 -15.61 -8.16
N ARG A 116 -3.51 -15.25 -6.92
CA ARG A 116 -3.99 -16.20 -5.91
C ARG A 116 -5.14 -15.65 -5.09
N LEU A 117 -5.95 -16.57 -4.57
CA LEU A 117 -6.92 -16.30 -3.52
C LEU A 117 -6.70 -17.26 -2.38
N LEU A 118 -6.57 -16.73 -1.18
CA LEU A 118 -6.52 -17.52 0.03
C LEU A 118 -7.78 -17.23 0.85
N ILE A 119 -8.42 -18.29 1.34
CA ILE A 119 -9.51 -18.20 2.32
C ILE A 119 -9.01 -18.89 3.58
N ASP A 120 -8.93 -18.14 4.67
CA ASP A 120 -8.41 -18.59 5.96
C ASP A 120 -7.02 -19.27 5.83
N GLY A 121 -6.15 -18.65 5.03
CA GLY A 121 -4.79 -19.12 4.75
C GLY A 121 -4.70 -20.31 3.79
N LYS A 122 -5.83 -20.84 3.31
CA LYS A 122 -5.86 -21.93 2.33
C LYS A 122 -6.05 -21.38 0.94
N GLU A 123 -5.09 -21.63 0.08
CA GLU A 123 -5.19 -21.32 -1.33
C GLU A 123 -6.41 -22.00 -1.95
N GLN A 124 -7.20 -21.22 -2.65
CA GLN A 124 -8.35 -21.68 -3.40
C GLN A 124 -7.93 -21.80 -4.86
N SER A 125 -8.40 -22.85 -5.53
CA SER A 125 -8.15 -23.01 -6.97
C SER A 125 -8.94 -21.96 -7.75
N LEU A 126 -8.36 -20.79 -7.92
CA LEU A 126 -8.81 -19.78 -8.86
C LEU A 126 -8.01 -19.93 -10.13
N LEU A 127 -8.51 -20.71 -11.10
CA LEU A 127 -8.13 -20.55 -12.52
C LEU A 127 -6.62 -20.39 -12.80
N SER A 128 -5.75 -21.10 -12.07
CA SER A 128 -4.29 -21.12 -12.28
C SER A 128 -3.93 -21.48 -13.74
N GLY A 129 -4.83 -22.17 -14.46
CA GLY A 129 -4.64 -22.53 -15.87
C GLY A 129 -4.98 -21.45 -16.91
N ALA A 130 -5.90 -20.51 -16.64
CA ALA A 130 -6.39 -19.60 -17.70
C ALA A 130 -5.52 -18.36 -17.90
N MET A 131 -4.77 -17.93 -16.87
CA MET A 131 -3.95 -16.72 -16.94
C MET A 131 -2.52 -16.99 -17.44
N ASN A 132 -1.96 -18.16 -17.13
CA ASN A 132 -0.71 -18.60 -17.77
C ASN A 132 -0.85 -18.68 -19.30
N LEU A 133 -2.02 -19.07 -19.82
CA LEU A 133 -2.28 -19.11 -21.27
C LEU A 133 -2.38 -17.71 -21.91
N MET A 134 -2.83 -16.68 -21.18
CA MET A 134 -2.86 -15.30 -21.70
C MET A 134 -1.50 -14.60 -21.58
N LEU A 135 -0.69 -14.98 -20.59
CA LEU A 135 0.64 -14.39 -20.36
C LEU A 135 1.71 -15.00 -21.27
N LEU A 136 1.56 -16.26 -21.69
CA LEU A 136 2.45 -16.94 -22.66
C LEU A 136 2.10 -16.66 -24.13
N GLN A 137 0.93 -16.09 -24.42
CA GLN A 137 0.49 -15.75 -25.80
C GLN A 137 0.88 -14.33 -26.24
N LEU A 138 1.73 -13.64 -25.46
CA LEU A 138 2.15 -12.27 -25.73
C LEU A 138 3.65 -12.14 -26.03
N ASP A 139 4.29 -13.28 -26.36
CA ASP A 139 5.54 -13.31 -27.12
C ASP A 139 5.25 -13.22 -28.64
#